data_AF-A0A318KZQ1-F1
#
_entry.id   AF-A0A318KZQ1-F1
#
_cell.length_a   1.000
_cell.length_b   1.000
_cell.length_c   1.000
_cell.angle_alpha   90.00
_cell.angle_beta   90.00
_cell.angle_gamma   90.00
#
_symmetry.space_group_name_H-M   'P 1'
#
loop_
_entity.id
_entity.type
_entity.pdbx_description
1 polymer ?
#
loop_
_entity_poly.entity_id
_entity_poly.type
_entity_poly.pdbx_seq_one_letter_code
_entity_poly.pdbx_strand_id
1 'polypeptide(L)' 'MIQIVLNGEAKTLPAAMTCAGLIAHLSLTGKRVAIERNGDIVPKSRHDQEWLADGDRLELVVAVGGG' A
#
# COMPACT_ATOMS: atom_id res chain seq x y z
N MET A 1 0.06 11.47 11.79
CA MET A 1 0.60 11.56 10.42
C MET A 1 1.86 10.72 10.34
N ILE A 2 2.04 10.00 9.23
CA ILE A 2 3.27 9.27 8.92
C ILE A 2 3.70 9.61 7.49
N GLN A 3 4.99 9.64 7.24
CA GLN A 3 5.57 9.82 5.92
C GLN A 3 5.98 8.46 5.37
N ILE A 4 5.62 8.18 4.13
CA ILE A 4 6.01 6.98 3.41
C ILE A 4 6.57 7.35 2.04
N VAL A 5 7.28 6.44 1.40
CA VAL A 5 7.59 6.50 -0.03
C VAL A 5 6.69 5.51 -0.74
N LEU A 6 5.84 5.98 -1.66
CA LEU A 6 4.94 5.14 -2.45
C LEU A 6 5.32 5.25 -3.93
N ASN A 7 5.74 4.15 -4.54
CA ASN A 7 6.19 4.09 -5.94
C ASN A 7 7.26 5.15 -6.25
N GLY A 8 8.23 5.31 -5.35
CA GLY A 8 9.28 6.33 -5.44
C GLY A 8 8.88 7.76 -5.04
N GLU A 9 7.60 8.04 -4.76
CA GLU A 9 7.13 9.38 -4.36
C GLU A 9 6.89 9.48 -2.86
N ALA A 10 7.44 10.53 -2.23
CA ALA A 10 7.13 10.82 -0.83
C ALA A 10 5.66 11.23 -0.67
N LYS A 11 4.94 10.56 0.24
CA LYS A 11 3.54 10.86 0.57
C LYS A 11 3.37 10.94 2.08
N THR A 12 2.55 11.89 2.52
CA THR A 12 2.14 12.00 3.93
C THR A 12 0.75 11.41 4.08
N LEU A 13 0.61 10.45 4.97
CA LEU A 13 -0.67 9.87 5.35
C LEU A 13 -1.24 10.61 6.58
N PRO A 14 -2.53 10.96 6.57
CA PRO A 14 -3.14 11.75 7.64
C PRO A 14 -3.17 10.99 8.98
N ALA A 15 -3.32 9.67 8.93
CA ALA A 15 -3.31 8.77 10.07
C ALA A 15 -2.57 7.47 9.73
N ALA A 16 -2.16 6.73 10.75
CA ALA A 16 -1.69 5.36 10.58
C ALA A 16 -2.83 4.50 10.01
N MET A 17 -2.51 3.64 9.07
CA MET A 17 -3.46 2.73 8.43
C MET A 17 -2.76 1.44 8.00
N THR A 18 -3.54 0.43 7.69
CA THR A 18 -3.03 -0.83 7.15
C THR A 18 -2.77 -0.72 5.64
N CYS A 19 -2.11 -1.71 5.04
CA CYS A 19 -1.99 -1.81 3.58
C CYS A 19 -3.37 -1.76 2.89
N ALA A 20 -4.37 -2.44 3.44
CA ALA A 20 -5.75 -2.35 2.93
C ALA A 20 -6.35 -0.96 3.12
N GLY A 21 -6.10 -0.31 4.26
CA GLY A 21 -6.48 1.08 4.50
C GLY A 21 -5.89 2.03 3.47
N LEU A 22 -4.63 1.82 3.06
CA LEU A 22 -3.99 2.58 1.99
C LEU A 22 -4.66 2.34 0.64
N ILE A 23 -4.97 1.09 0.28
CA ILE A 23 -5.72 0.77 -0.95
C ILE A 23 -7.05 1.52 -0.98
N ALA A 24 -7.77 1.55 0.12
CA ALA A 24 -9.02 2.28 0.23
C ALA A 24 -8.83 3.80 0.14
N HIS A 25 -7.82 4.34 0.82
CA HIS A 25 -7.46 5.77 0.78
C HIS A 25 -7.13 6.24 -0.64
N LEU A 26 -6.48 5.39 -1.44
CA LEU A 26 -6.15 5.66 -2.84
C LEU A 26 -7.31 5.39 -3.81
N SER A 27 -8.50 5.05 -3.31
CA SER A 27 -9.67 4.69 -4.14
C SER A 27 -9.40 3.51 -5.10
N LEU A 28 -8.61 2.54 -4.63
CA LEU A 28 -8.24 1.33 -5.37
C LEU A 28 -8.97 0.08 -4.86
N THR A 29 -9.92 0.22 -3.94
CA THR A 29 -10.76 -0.89 -3.46
C THR A 29 -11.40 -1.65 -4.62
N GLY A 30 -11.37 -2.98 -4.54
CA GLY A 30 -11.89 -3.86 -5.60
C GLY A 30 -10.96 -4.06 -6.79
N LYS A 31 -9.91 -3.25 -6.93
CA LYS A 31 -8.86 -3.50 -7.94
C LYS A 31 -7.94 -4.63 -7.47
N ARG A 32 -7.33 -5.30 -8.44
CA ARG A 32 -6.28 -6.29 -8.17
C ARG A 32 -4.98 -5.55 -7.92
N VAL A 33 -4.57 -5.47 -6.66
CA VAL A 33 -3.39 -4.74 -6.21
C VAL A 33 -2.39 -5.70 -5.58
N ALA A 34 -1.14 -5.61 -6.00
CA ALA A 34 0.01 -6.20 -5.32
C ALA A 34 0.75 -5.10 -4.55
N ILE A 35 1.20 -5.40 -3.33
CA ILE A 35 1.95 -4.49 -2.47
C ILE A 35 3.24 -5.17 -2.05
N GLU A 36 4.35 -4.46 -2.24
CA GLU A 36 5.63 -4.71 -1.60
C GLU A 36 5.85 -3.65 -0.52
N ARG A 37 6.40 -4.05 0.62
CA ARG A 37 6.79 -3.17 1.72
C ARG A 37 8.24 -3.44 2.08
N ASN A 38 9.08 -2.42 1.96
CA ASN A 38 10.51 -2.46 2.30
C ASN A 38 11.28 -3.60 1.62
N GLY A 39 10.90 -3.99 0.41
CA GLY A 39 11.51 -5.12 -0.32
C GLY A 39 10.76 -6.44 -0.20
N ASP A 40 9.79 -6.55 0.73
CA ASP A 40 9.04 -7.78 0.98
C ASP A 40 7.61 -7.71 0.44
N ILE A 41 7.21 -8.69 -0.35
CA ILE A 41 5.83 -8.80 -0.83
C ILE A 41 4.89 -9.06 0.34
N VAL A 42 3.87 -8.21 0.47
CA VAL A 42 2.81 -8.40 1.46
C VAL A 42 1.71 -9.28 0.87
N PRO A 43 1.49 -10.51 1.38
CA PRO A 43 0.40 -11.36 0.92
C PRO A 43 -0.94 -10.68 1.08
N LYS A 44 -1.83 -10.81 0.09
CA LYS A 44 -3.16 -10.18 0.10
C LYS A 44 -3.97 -10.48 1.37
N SER A 45 -3.87 -11.69 1.91
CA SER A 45 -4.53 -12.10 3.15
C SER A 45 -4.06 -11.33 4.40
N ARG A 46 -2.89 -10.69 4.34
CA ARG A 46 -2.32 -9.88 5.43
C ARG A 46 -2.53 -8.38 5.24
N HIS A 47 -3.12 -7.93 4.13
CA HIS A 47 -3.27 -6.49 3.85
C HIS A 47 -4.06 -5.76 4.96
N ASP A 48 -5.04 -6.43 5.57
CA ASP A 48 -5.83 -5.87 6.68
C ASP A 48 -5.11 -5.89 8.04
N GLN A 49 -3.96 -6.55 8.14
CA GLN A 49 -3.22 -6.76 9.39
C GLN A 49 -1.83 -6.07 9.37
N GLU A 50 -1.30 -5.78 8.19
CA GLU A 50 -0.05 -5.05 8.04
C GLU A 50 -0.24 -3.55 8.19
N TRP A 51 0.13 -3.03 9.36
CA TRP A 51 0.14 -1.60 9.65
C TRP A 51 1.34 -0.91 9.04
N LEU A 52 1.10 0.19 8.33
CA LEU A 52 2.14 1.07 7.81
C LEU A 52 2.78 1.85 8.96
N ALA A 53 4.09 1.98 8.90
CA ALA A 53 4.92 2.73 9.80
C ALA A 53 5.54 3.95 9.09
N ASP A 54 5.97 4.91 9.88
CA ASP A 54 6.73 6.05 9.38
C ASP A 54 8.04 5.58 8.72
N GLY A 55 8.36 6.16 7.56
CA GLY A 55 9.53 5.82 6.76
C GLY A 55 9.38 4.60 5.84
N ASP A 56 8.24 3.90 5.87
CA ASP A 56 8.02 2.74 5.00
C ASP A 56 8.14 3.09 3.51
N ARG A 57 8.74 2.17 2.76
CA ARG A 57 8.83 2.20 1.30
C ARG A 57 7.88 1.16 0.73
N LEU A 58 6.96 1.60 -0.12
CA LEU A 58 5.93 0.77 -0.70
C LEU A 58 6.02 0.81 -2.22
N GLU A 59 5.97 -0.37 -2.84
CA GLU A 59 5.71 -0.52 -4.27
C GLU A 59 4.32 -1.12 -4.45
N LEU A 60 3.47 -0.43 -5.19
CA LEU A 60 2.07 -0.76 -5.40
C LEU A 60 1.80 -0.87 -6.90
N VAL A 61 1.45 -2.08 -7.33
CA VAL A 61 1.15 -2.40 -8.72
C VAL A 61 -0.32 -2.78 -8.84
N VAL A 62 -1.05 -2.09 -9.72
CA VAL A 62 -2.43 -2.42 -10.08
C VAL A 62 -2.41 -3.27 -11.34
N ALA A 63 -2.87 -4.52 -11.24
CA ALA A 63 -2.94 -5.39 -12.40
C ALA A 63 -4.07 -4.94 -13.34
N VAL A 64 -3.70 -4.32 -14.46
CA VAL A 64 -4.61 -4.08 -15.58
C VAL A 64 -5.03 -5.44 -16.17
N GLY A 65 -6.33 -5.63 -16.42
CA GLY A 65 -6.85 -6.86 -16.99
C GLY A 65 -6.25 -7.11 -18.37
N GLY A 66 -5.57 -8.26 -18.53
CA GLY A 66 -5.20 -8.80 -19.83
C GLY A 66 -6.09 -9.99 -20.12
N GLY A 67 -6.96 -9.83 -21.12
CA GLY A 67 -7.69 -10.86 -21.85
C GLY A 67 -7.73 -10.41 -23.30
#